data_AF-A0A7S1MAJ3-F1
#
_entry.id   AF-A0A7S1MAJ3-F1
#
_cell.length_a   1.000
_cell.length_b   1.000
_cell.length_c   1.000
_cell.angle_alpha   90.00
_cell.angle_beta   90.00
_cell.angle_gamma   90.00
#
_symmetry.space_group_name_H-M   'P 1'
#
loop_
_entity.id
_entity.type
_entity.pdbx_description
1 polymer ?
#
loop_
_entity_poly.entity_id
_entity_poly.type
_entity_poly.pdbx_seq_one_letter_code
_entity_poly.pdbx_strand_id
1 'polypeptide(L)'
;VGRRAIASLKSAIEEAGAAGLADGELRDAEAVLQEEEEKAAALELRRAAARLELEHAAMVRDVAAMEAAIKEGSDAGLKAKELTACKKALNEEWQKRAARALVEKALQSRTPADLNSALERGKAAGLEPHELARVQSLLDTA
;
A
#
# COMPACT_ATOMS: atom_id res chain seq x y z
N VAL A 1 -23.43 -0.12 2.52
CA VAL A 1 -24.16 -1.27 3.09
C VAL A 1 -23.11 -2.33 3.42
N GLY A 2 -23.12 -2.88 4.64
CA GLY A 2 -22.00 -3.67 5.16
C GLY A 2 -22.39 -5.11 5.47
N ARG A 3 -21.41 -5.97 5.74
CA ARG A 3 -21.59 -7.39 6.15
C ARG A 3 -22.68 -7.61 7.21
N ARG A 4 -22.85 -6.62 8.12
CA ARG A 4 -23.89 -6.62 9.14
C ARG A 4 -25.31 -6.45 8.58
N ALA A 5 -25.48 -5.65 7.54
CA ALA A 5 -26.78 -5.45 6.88
C ALA A 5 -27.20 -6.70 6.09
N ILE A 6 -26.26 -7.38 5.43
CA ILE A 6 -26.50 -8.68 4.77
C ILE A 6 -26.99 -9.71 5.80
N ALA A 7 -26.31 -9.81 6.94
CA ALA A 7 -26.71 -10.73 8.01
C ALA A 7 -28.11 -10.41 8.56
N SER A 8 -28.41 -9.13 8.79
CA SER A 8 -29.74 -8.71 9.24
C SER A 8 -30.84 -8.99 8.20
N LEU A 9 -30.58 -8.74 6.91
CA LEU A 9 -31.53 -9.03 5.83
C LEU A 9 -31.79 -10.53 5.72
N LYS A 10 -30.74 -11.35 5.81
CA LYS A 10 -30.86 -12.80 5.82
C LYS A 10 -31.72 -13.31 6.97
N SER A 11 -31.47 -12.86 8.20
CA SER A 11 -32.28 -13.23 9.35
C SER A 11 -33.75 -12.79 9.20
N ALA A 12 -34.01 -11.60 8.66
CA ALA A 12 -35.37 -11.13 8.43
C ALA A 12 -36.11 -11.98 7.39
N ILE A 13 -35.44 -12.43 6.32
CA ILE A 13 -36.02 -13.34 5.32
C ILE A 13 -36.32 -14.71 5.96
N GLU A 14 -35.40 -15.24 6.76
CA GLU A 14 -35.59 -16.51 7.48
C GLU A 14 -36.78 -16.44 8.46
N GLU A 15 -36.89 -15.35 9.24
CA GLU A 15 -38.00 -15.12 10.17
C GLU A 15 -39.34 -14.96 9.44
N ALA A 16 -39.36 -14.25 8.30
CA ALA A 16 -40.55 -14.07 7.50
C ALA A 16 -41.04 -15.39 6.87
N GLY A 17 -40.11 -16.22 6.39
CA GLY A 17 -40.42 -17.58 5.94
C GLY A 17 -40.97 -18.44 7.08
N ALA A 18 -40.38 -18.36 8.28
CA ALA A 18 -40.89 -19.07 9.46
C ALA A 18 -42.28 -18.57 9.91
N ALA A 19 -42.60 -17.31 9.65
CA ALA A 19 -43.92 -16.73 9.88
C ALA A 19 -44.97 -17.12 8.81
N GLY A 20 -44.56 -17.86 7.77
CA GLY A 20 -45.45 -18.41 6.76
C GLY A 20 -45.70 -17.51 5.55
N LEU A 21 -44.84 -16.50 5.30
CA LEU A 21 -44.87 -15.77 4.04
C LEU A 21 -44.56 -16.71 2.88
N ALA A 22 -45.26 -16.54 1.77
CA ALA A 22 -45.06 -17.34 0.57
C ALA A 22 -43.77 -16.93 -0.15
N ASP A 23 -43.16 -17.86 -0.90
CA ASP A 23 -41.94 -17.62 -1.68
C ASP A 23 -42.05 -16.40 -2.61
N GLY A 24 -43.25 -16.15 -3.17
CA GLY A 24 -43.51 -14.98 -4.00
C GLY A 24 -43.41 -13.64 -3.26
N GLU A 25 -43.67 -13.62 -1.95
CA GLU A 25 -43.60 -12.44 -1.10
C GLU A 25 -42.17 -12.16 -0.61
N LEU A 26 -41.31 -13.18 -0.58
CA LEU A 26 -39.89 -13.06 -0.19
C LEU A 26 -38.96 -12.80 -1.37
N ARG A 27 -39.42 -13.07 -2.60
CA ARG A 27 -38.60 -13.05 -3.82
C ARG A 27 -37.78 -11.77 -4.02
N ASP A 28 -38.38 -10.60 -3.78
CA ASP A 28 -37.68 -9.33 -3.94
C ASP A 28 -36.59 -9.14 -2.87
N ALA A 29 -36.85 -9.57 -1.63
CA ALA A 29 -35.87 -9.51 -0.55
C ALA A 29 -34.72 -10.48 -0.79
N GLU A 30 -35.00 -11.68 -1.30
CA GLU A 30 -33.99 -12.66 -1.70
C GLU A 30 -33.11 -12.15 -2.84
N ALA A 31 -33.71 -11.51 -3.85
CA ALA A 31 -32.96 -10.90 -4.95
C ALA A 31 -32.02 -9.80 -4.47
N VAL A 32 -32.48 -8.94 -3.56
CA VAL A 32 -31.64 -7.90 -2.93
C VAL A 32 -30.53 -8.52 -2.09
N LEU A 33 -30.83 -9.59 -1.33
CA LEU A 33 -29.81 -10.30 -0.54
C LEU A 33 -28.71 -10.86 -1.45
N GLN A 34 -29.09 -11.54 -2.54
CA GLN A 34 -28.15 -12.09 -3.50
C GLN A 34 -27.27 -11.00 -4.11
N GLU A 35 -27.85 -9.88 -4.55
CA GLU A 35 -27.10 -8.77 -5.14
C GLU A 35 -26.07 -8.19 -4.15
N GLU A 36 -26.46 -8.01 -2.88
CA GLU A 36 -25.55 -7.49 -1.85
C GLU A 36 -24.46 -8.50 -1.46
N GLU A 37 -24.76 -9.81 -1.47
CA GLU A 37 -23.77 -10.87 -1.27
C GLU A 37 -22.73 -10.90 -2.40
N GLU A 38 -23.17 -10.78 -3.66
CA GLU A 38 -22.28 -10.72 -4.83
C GLU A 38 -21.36 -9.49 -4.77
N LYS A 39 -21.91 -8.31 -4.44
CA LYS A 39 -21.11 -7.09 -4.25
C LYS A 39 -20.09 -7.25 -3.11
N ALA A 40 -20.49 -7.87 -2.00
CA ALA A 40 -19.59 -8.11 -0.88
C ALA A 40 -18.45 -9.06 -1.25
N ALA A 41 -18.76 -10.13 -1.99
CA ALA A 41 -17.77 -11.09 -2.49
C ALA A 41 -16.77 -10.42 -3.45
N ALA A 42 -17.27 -9.63 -4.40
CA ALA A 42 -16.42 -8.87 -5.33
C ALA A 42 -15.49 -7.89 -4.61
N LEU A 43 -15.98 -7.20 -3.58
CA LEU A 43 -15.17 -6.29 -2.77
C LEU A 43 -14.08 -7.03 -1.98
N GLU A 44 -14.38 -8.19 -1.39
CA GLU A 44 -13.37 -8.99 -0.68
C GLU A 44 -12.31 -9.55 -1.63
N LEU A 45 -12.69 -9.95 -2.85
CA LEU A 45 -11.74 -10.36 -3.88
C LEU A 45 -10.81 -9.21 -4.27
N ARG A 46 -11.37 -8.01 -4.49
CA ARG A 46 -10.59 -6.80 -4.78
C ARG A 46 -9.59 -6.47 -3.66
N ARG A 47 -10.02 -6.58 -2.39
CA ARG A 47 -9.14 -6.41 -1.23
C ARG A 47 -8.02 -7.44 -1.18
N ALA A 48 -8.32 -8.70 -1.49
CA ALA A 48 -7.31 -9.76 -1.52
C ALA A 48 -6.26 -9.50 -2.60
N ALA A 49 -6.68 -9.10 -3.81
CA ALA A 49 -5.78 -8.71 -4.89
C ALA A 49 -4.89 -7.52 -4.48
N ALA A 50 -5.48 -6.46 -3.93
CA ALA A 50 -4.74 -5.29 -3.49
C ALA A 50 -3.68 -5.60 -2.40
N ARG A 51 -3.95 -6.57 -1.50
CA ARG A 51 -2.95 -7.03 -0.52
C ARG A 51 -1.75 -7.71 -1.17
N LEU A 52 -1.99 -8.55 -2.18
CA LEU A 52 -0.92 -9.22 -2.92
C LEU A 52 -0.07 -8.21 -3.70
N GLU A 53 -0.72 -7.23 -4.32
CA GLU A 53 -0.02 -6.15 -5.04
C GLU A 53 0.84 -5.31 -4.10
N LEU A 54 0.34 -4.96 -2.90
CA LEU A 54 1.11 -4.24 -1.88
C LEU A 54 2.36 -5.01 -1.46
N GLU A 55 2.22 -6.31 -1.21
CA GLU A 55 3.34 -7.17 -0.83
C GLU A 55 4.37 -7.25 -1.96
N HIS A 56 3.93 -7.53 -3.18
CA HIS A 56 4.81 -7.63 -4.34
C HIS A 56 5.53 -6.32 -4.63
N ALA A 57 4.82 -5.18 -4.65
CA ALA A 57 5.39 -3.87 -4.89
C ALA A 57 6.45 -3.48 -3.83
N ALA A 58 6.17 -3.76 -2.55
CA ALA A 58 7.11 -3.52 -1.48
C ALA A 58 8.35 -4.43 -1.57
N MET A 59 8.18 -5.68 -2.02
CA MET A 59 9.27 -6.63 -2.20
C MET A 59 10.23 -6.19 -3.32
N VAL A 60 9.69 -5.81 -4.49
CA VAL A 60 10.52 -5.41 -5.64
C VAL A 60 11.06 -3.97 -5.56
N ARG A 61 10.63 -3.22 -4.53
CA ARG A 61 11.08 -1.83 -4.26
C ARG A 61 10.85 -0.86 -5.42
N ASP A 62 9.82 -1.08 -6.22
CA ASP A 62 9.42 -0.17 -7.30
C ASP A 62 8.50 0.92 -6.75
N VAL A 63 8.98 2.17 -6.82
CA VAL A 63 8.26 3.37 -6.34
C VAL A 63 6.90 3.53 -7.00
N ALA A 64 6.82 3.38 -8.32
CA ALA A 64 5.58 3.57 -9.07
C ALA A 64 4.57 2.45 -8.74
N ALA A 65 5.06 1.21 -8.65
CA ALA A 65 4.23 0.08 -8.25
C ALA A 65 3.71 0.23 -6.81
N MET A 66 4.55 0.69 -5.87
CA MET A 66 4.15 0.92 -4.48
C MET A 66 3.08 2.01 -4.37
N GLU A 67 3.22 3.13 -5.10
CA GLU A 67 2.23 4.21 -5.13
C GLU A 67 0.88 3.71 -5.68
N ALA A 68 0.91 2.96 -6.79
CA ALA A 68 -0.29 2.37 -7.38
C ALA A 68 -0.97 1.38 -6.42
N ALA A 69 -0.22 0.46 -5.82
CA ALA A 69 -0.76 -0.54 -4.89
C ALA A 69 -1.33 0.10 -3.61
N ILE A 70 -0.69 1.15 -3.08
CA ILE A 70 -1.21 1.91 -1.93
C ILE A 70 -2.52 2.60 -2.27
N LYS A 71 -2.61 3.21 -3.46
CA LYS A 71 -3.85 3.85 -3.93
C LYS A 71 -4.96 2.82 -4.09
N GLU A 72 -4.69 1.72 -4.78
CA GLU A 72 -5.67 0.65 -5.00
C GLU A 72 -6.14 0.02 -3.69
N GLY A 73 -5.22 -0.26 -2.76
CA GLY A 73 -5.57 -0.75 -1.43
C GLY A 73 -6.44 0.22 -0.64
N SER A 74 -6.18 1.52 -0.74
CA SER A 74 -7.03 2.56 -0.13
C SER A 74 -8.42 2.58 -0.77
N ASP A 75 -8.50 2.54 -2.11
CA ASP A 75 -9.75 2.58 -2.87
C ASP A 75 -10.59 1.31 -2.64
N ALA A 76 -9.95 0.15 -2.41
CA ALA A 76 -10.59 -1.10 -2.00
C ALA A 76 -11.02 -1.10 -0.51
N GLY A 77 -10.68 -0.06 0.25
CA GLY A 77 -11.04 0.09 1.65
C GLY A 77 -10.24 -0.80 2.60
N LEU A 78 -8.98 -1.11 2.28
CA LEU A 78 -8.04 -1.72 3.23
C LEU A 78 -7.78 -0.78 4.40
N LYS A 79 -7.52 -1.34 5.58
CA LYS A 79 -7.22 -0.54 6.78
C LYS A 79 -5.82 0.06 6.67
N ALA A 80 -5.60 1.20 7.31
CA ALA A 80 -4.30 1.87 7.33
C ALA A 80 -3.13 0.94 7.70
N LYS A 81 -3.35 0.04 8.67
CA LYS A 81 -2.34 -0.96 9.10
C LYS A 81 -1.91 -1.93 7.99
N GLU A 82 -2.78 -2.22 7.03
CA GLU A 82 -2.50 -3.09 5.89
C GLU A 82 -1.64 -2.37 4.85
N LEU A 83 -1.70 -1.04 4.81
CA LEU A 83 -0.89 -0.20 3.90
C LEU A 83 0.49 0.16 4.47
N THR A 84 0.70 -0.01 5.79
CA THR A 84 1.86 0.52 6.51
C THR A 84 3.19 0.03 5.97
N ALA A 85 3.32 -1.28 5.68
CA ALA A 85 4.58 -1.85 5.21
C ALA A 85 5.01 -1.25 3.87
N CYS A 86 4.08 -1.20 2.90
CA CYS A 86 4.35 -0.61 1.59
C CYS A 86 4.61 0.90 1.68
N LYS A 87 3.89 1.65 2.53
CA LYS A 87 4.15 3.09 2.77
C LYS A 87 5.53 3.33 3.35
N LYS A 88 5.98 2.49 4.28
CA LYS A 88 7.32 2.58 4.87
C LYS A 88 8.38 2.32 3.80
N ALA A 89 8.22 1.26 3.01
CA ALA A 89 9.14 0.93 1.92
C ALA A 89 9.24 2.04 0.88
N LEU A 90 8.10 2.64 0.50
CA LEU A 90 8.04 3.79 -0.40
C LEU A 90 8.81 4.99 0.16
N ASN A 91 8.62 5.31 1.44
CA ASN A 91 9.36 6.41 2.08
C ASN A 91 10.87 6.14 2.11
N GLU A 92 11.29 4.92 2.43
CA GLU A 92 12.71 4.53 2.40
C GLU A 92 13.33 4.77 1.01
N GLU A 93 12.65 4.37 -0.06
CA GLU A 93 13.14 4.60 -1.43
C GLU A 93 13.17 6.09 -1.82
N TRP A 94 12.21 6.90 -1.35
CA TRP A 94 12.26 8.35 -1.51
C TRP A 94 13.47 8.98 -0.79
N GLN A 95 13.78 8.53 0.43
CA GLN A 95 14.97 9.01 1.16
C GLN A 95 16.26 8.63 0.42
N LYS A 96 16.36 7.41 -0.10
CA LYS A 96 17.52 6.98 -0.93
C LYS A 96 17.66 7.84 -2.18
N ARG A 97 16.57 8.10 -2.90
CA ARG A 97 16.59 8.96 -4.10
C ARG A 97 17.06 10.37 -3.77
N ALA A 98 16.58 10.96 -2.68
CA ALA A 98 17.02 12.28 -2.22
C ALA A 98 18.51 12.28 -1.84
N ALA A 99 18.98 11.23 -1.16
CA ALA A 99 20.38 11.09 -0.78
C ALA A 99 21.30 10.93 -2.00
N ARG A 100 20.91 10.15 -3.03
CA ARG A 100 21.64 10.02 -4.29
C ARG A 100 21.80 11.37 -5.00
N ALA A 101 20.73 12.15 -5.07
CA ALA A 101 20.79 13.49 -5.66
C ALA A 101 21.74 14.43 -4.88
N LEU A 102 21.83 14.25 -3.55
CA LEU A 102 22.73 15.03 -2.71
C LEU A 102 24.20 14.59 -2.92
N VAL A 103 24.44 13.28 -3.05
CA VAL A 103 25.73 12.71 -3.46
C VAL A 103 26.20 13.28 -4.80
N GLU A 104 25.35 13.27 -5.82
CA GLU A 104 25.70 13.84 -7.13
C GLU A 104 26.09 15.32 -7.05
N LYS A 105 25.32 16.12 -6.30
CA LYS A 105 25.64 17.55 -6.09
C LYS A 105 26.97 17.74 -5.36
N ALA A 106 27.24 16.96 -4.32
CA ALA A 106 28.50 17.04 -3.58
C ALA A 106 29.71 16.62 -4.43
N LEU A 107 29.54 15.63 -5.31
CA LEU A 107 30.59 15.24 -6.27
C LEU A 107 30.89 16.33 -7.31
N GLN A 108 29.91 17.19 -7.62
CA GLN A 108 30.09 18.34 -8.50
C GLN A 108 30.78 19.51 -7.78
N SER A 109 30.35 19.84 -6.56
CA SER A 109 30.93 20.96 -5.80
C SER A 109 32.31 20.65 -5.23
N ARG A 110 32.55 19.39 -4.86
CA ARG A 110 33.79 18.87 -4.24
C ARG A 110 34.22 19.63 -2.98
N THR A 111 33.29 20.29 -2.30
CA THR A 111 33.61 20.93 -1.02
C THR A 111 33.58 19.86 0.08
N PRO A 112 34.52 19.90 1.05
CA PRO A 112 34.50 18.96 2.17
C PRO A 112 33.19 19.00 2.98
N ALA A 113 32.55 20.17 3.07
CA ALA A 113 31.26 20.32 3.75
C ALA A 113 30.13 19.57 3.02
N ASP A 114 30.02 19.72 1.70
CA ASP A 114 28.98 19.04 0.92
C ASP A 114 29.22 17.54 0.87
N LEU A 115 30.48 17.11 0.71
CA LEU A 115 30.86 15.69 0.67
C LEU A 115 30.53 15.00 2.01
N ASN A 116 30.86 15.61 3.15
CA ASN A 116 30.49 15.06 4.47
C ASN A 116 28.96 14.98 4.65
N SER A 117 28.24 16.04 4.29
CA SER A 117 26.78 16.06 4.37
C SER A 117 26.13 14.97 3.52
N ALA A 118 26.61 14.79 2.28
CA ALA A 118 26.17 13.73 1.38
C ALA A 118 26.46 12.33 1.92
N LEU A 119 27.64 12.11 2.49
CA LEU A 119 28.03 10.84 3.05
C LEU A 119 27.14 10.44 4.24
N GLU A 120 26.93 11.36 5.19
CA GLU A 120 26.07 11.12 6.36
C GLU A 120 24.63 10.88 5.95
N ARG A 121 24.10 11.69 5.02
CA ARG A 121 22.73 11.52 4.53
C ARG A 121 22.55 10.22 3.74
N GLY A 122 23.56 9.84 2.96
CA GLY A 122 23.61 8.58 2.23
C GLY A 122 23.57 7.36 3.14
N LYS A 123 24.40 7.35 4.19
CA LYS A 123 24.39 6.29 5.21
C LYS A 123 23.05 6.23 5.93
N ALA A 124 22.51 7.38 6.37
CA ALA A 124 21.23 7.45 7.07
C ALA A 124 20.04 6.99 6.21
N ALA A 125 20.11 7.17 4.88
CA ALA A 125 19.11 6.67 3.94
C ALA A 125 19.31 5.19 3.56
N GLY A 126 20.43 4.57 3.96
CA GLY A 126 20.76 3.19 3.60
C GLY A 126 21.20 3.04 2.14
N LEU A 127 21.94 4.01 1.60
CA LEU A 127 22.66 3.82 0.34
C LEU A 127 23.76 2.78 0.52
N GLU A 128 23.99 1.99 -0.53
CA GLU A 128 24.99 0.94 -0.52
C GLU A 128 26.41 1.54 -0.47
N PRO A 129 27.40 0.83 0.12
CA PRO A 129 28.76 1.34 0.23
C PRO A 129 29.38 1.77 -1.11
N HIS A 130 29.07 1.06 -2.19
CA HIS A 130 29.58 1.39 -3.52
C HIS A 130 29.01 2.70 -4.07
N GLU A 131 27.79 3.10 -3.68
CA GLU A 131 27.18 4.38 -4.05
C GLU A 131 27.88 5.56 -3.34
N LEU A 132 28.51 5.31 -2.20
CA LEU A 132 29.20 6.32 -1.37
C LEU A 132 30.72 6.33 -1.55
N ALA A 133 31.30 5.30 -2.16
CA ALA A 133 32.74 5.10 -2.27
C ALA A 133 33.48 6.31 -2.88
N ARG A 134 32.90 6.95 -3.89
CA ARG A 134 33.53 8.10 -4.56
C ARG A 134 33.55 9.35 -3.69
N VAL A 135 32.50 9.56 -2.89
CA VAL A 135 32.44 10.69 -1.94
C VAL A 135 33.49 10.49 -0.84
N GLN A 136 33.59 9.27 -0.30
CA GLN A 136 34.59 8.92 0.71
C GLN A 136 36.02 9.13 0.20
N SER A 137 36.33 8.64 -0.99
CA SER A 137 37.68 8.79 -1.56
C SER A 137 38.09 10.25 -1.76
N LEU A 138 37.16 11.14 -2.13
CA LEU A 138 37.47 12.56 -2.28
C LEU A 138 37.77 13.22 -0.93
N LEU A 139 37.02 12.85 0.12
CA LEU A 139 37.27 13.32 1.48
C LEU A 139 38.61 12.84 2.04
N ASP A 140 39.00 11.61 1.74
CA ASP A 140 40.29 11.06 2.19
C ASP A 140 41.50 11.76 1.54
N THR A 141 41.27 12.49 0.44
CA THR A 141 42.29 13.24 -0.32
C THR A 141 42.21 14.76 -0.18
N ALA A 142 41.20 15.28 0.54
CA ALA A 142 40.95 16.71 0.75
C ALA A 142 41.65 17.23 2.00
#